data_AF-A4UWS7-F1
#
_entry.id   AF-A4UWS7-F1
#
_cell.length_a   1.000
_cell.length_b   1.000
_cell.length_c   1.000
_cell.angle_alpha   90.00
_cell.angle_beta   90.00
_cell.angle_gamma   90.00
#
_symmetry.space_group_name_H-M   'P 1'
#
loop_
_entity.id
_entity.type
_entity.pdbx_description
1 polymer ?
#
loop_
_entity_poly.entity_id
_entity_poly.type
_entity_poly.pdbx_seq_one_letter_code
_entity_poly.pdbx_strand_id
1 'polypeptide(L)'
;MLVLLLLHFINSKAPPFGRLRVEGNKIVGSKRAPGVLRGVGLSWHNWWPQFYNAATINHLKNDFHANVIRAAIGVEKENGYFDDKQNAYKLLYAAVDAALSAGIYVIVDWQAFQIHESDAKEFFTEVVTKYKGKSNVIYEIFNEPESAGWSEIKKYSISLIQTIRAIDSGAFILVPTPNWDQYVEQAAADPINEYSNIAYTIHIYAATHPLSYLDNARTALKTIALFGTEIGAMEASGDGAIDQSKYQQWIDFYEQNGISYLCWAVQSKEETDSILKPSEDWNDLTAWGKLCKSTITAHQ
;
A
#
# COMPACT_ATOMS: atom_id res chain seq x y z
N MET A 1 5.21 -34.56 27.78
CA MET A 1 4.81 -33.16 28.01
C MET A 1 4.14 -32.68 26.73
N LEU A 2 2.81 -32.61 26.71
CA LEU A 2 2.03 -32.26 25.53
C LEU A 2 2.04 -30.73 25.39
N VAL A 3 2.73 -30.18 24.39
CA VAL A 3 2.68 -28.74 24.10
C VAL A 3 1.34 -28.47 23.43
N LEU A 4 0.38 -27.89 24.16
CA LEU A 4 -0.81 -27.30 23.57
C LEU A 4 -0.36 -26.11 22.72
N LEU A 5 -0.38 -26.24 21.39
CA LEU A 5 -0.42 -25.09 20.50
C LEU A 5 -1.76 -24.38 20.71
N LEU A 6 -1.76 -23.33 21.53
CA LEU A 6 -2.84 -22.35 21.57
C LEU A 6 -2.86 -21.62 20.23
N LEU A 7 -3.70 -22.12 19.31
CA LEU A 7 -4.14 -21.38 18.14
C LEU A 7 -4.79 -20.09 18.62
N HIS A 8 -4.03 -18.99 18.63
CA HIS A 8 -4.58 -17.66 18.84
C HIS A 8 -5.48 -17.34 17.64
N PHE A 9 -6.79 -17.51 17.82
CA PHE A 9 -7.76 -17.04 16.86
C PHE A 9 -7.75 -15.51 16.89
N ILE A 10 -7.10 -14.89 15.89
CA ILE A 10 -7.24 -13.45 15.64
C ILE A 10 -8.73 -13.19 15.38
N ASN A 11 -9.35 -12.33 16.18
CA ASN A 11 -10.73 -11.91 16.01
C ASN A 11 -10.84 -10.94 14.82
N SER A 12 -10.63 -11.46 13.61
CA SER A 12 -10.65 -10.70 12.36
C SER A 12 -12.09 -10.33 11.99
N LYS A 13 -12.34 -9.04 11.79
CA LYS A 13 -13.61 -8.54 11.25
C LYS A 13 -13.51 -8.43 9.73
N ALA A 14 -14.61 -8.75 9.05
CA ALA A 14 -14.68 -8.59 7.60
C ALA A 14 -14.43 -7.12 7.22
N PRO A 15 -13.62 -6.85 6.18
CA PRO A 15 -13.40 -5.50 5.69
C PRO A 15 -14.64 -4.99 4.93
N PRO A 16 -14.80 -3.67 4.71
CA PRO A 16 -16.06 -3.07 4.25
C PRO A 16 -16.56 -3.59 2.89
N PHE A 17 -15.67 -4.06 2.01
CA PHE A 17 -16.05 -4.61 0.70
C PHE A 17 -15.85 -6.14 0.61
N GLY A 18 -15.54 -6.83 1.72
CA GLY A 18 -15.21 -8.25 1.73
C GLY A 18 -13.95 -8.58 0.89
N ARG A 19 -13.92 -9.72 0.19
CA ARG A 19 -12.74 -10.07 -0.63
C ARG A 19 -12.72 -9.26 -1.92
N LEU A 20 -11.65 -8.49 -2.12
CA LEU A 20 -11.41 -7.73 -3.34
C LEU A 20 -11.07 -8.65 -4.52
N ARG A 21 -11.50 -8.22 -5.71
CA ARG A 21 -11.29 -8.86 -7.00
C ARG A 21 -10.94 -7.83 -8.06
N VAL A 22 -10.15 -8.23 -9.05
CA VAL A 22 -10.00 -7.46 -10.28
C VAL A 22 -10.92 -8.03 -11.36
N GLU A 23 -11.84 -7.21 -11.87
CA GLU A 23 -12.71 -7.50 -13.00
C GLU A 23 -12.42 -6.51 -14.12
N GLY A 24 -11.72 -6.95 -15.18
CA GLY A 24 -11.19 -6.07 -16.21
C GLY A 24 -10.17 -5.10 -15.63
N ASN A 25 -10.42 -3.80 -15.75
CA ASN A 25 -9.59 -2.72 -15.21
C ASN A 25 -10.10 -2.16 -13.87
N LYS A 26 -11.07 -2.82 -13.22
CA LYS A 26 -11.69 -2.34 -11.98
C LYS A 26 -11.42 -3.26 -10.81
N ILE A 27 -11.23 -2.65 -9.64
CA ILE A 27 -11.19 -3.34 -8.35
C ILE A 27 -12.61 -3.33 -7.78
N VAL A 28 -13.13 -4.51 -7.51
CA VAL A 28 -14.49 -4.71 -6.97
C VAL A 28 -14.45 -5.54 -5.70
N GLY A 29 -15.40 -5.28 -4.82
CA GLY A 29 -15.66 -6.09 -3.63
C GLY A 29 -16.66 -7.21 -3.88
N SER A 30 -17.21 -7.71 -2.78
CA SER A 30 -18.28 -8.68 -2.75
C SER A 30 -19.51 -8.17 -3.50
N LYS A 31 -20.19 -9.05 -4.23
CA LYS A 31 -21.34 -8.71 -5.10
C LYS A 31 -21.03 -7.69 -6.21
N ARG A 32 -19.75 -7.54 -6.60
CA ARG A 32 -19.29 -6.61 -7.65
C ARG A 32 -19.54 -5.13 -7.35
N ALA A 33 -19.70 -4.76 -6.08
CA ALA A 33 -19.70 -3.35 -5.69
C ALA A 33 -18.30 -2.74 -5.89
N PRO A 34 -18.18 -1.44 -6.23
CA PRO A 34 -16.87 -0.78 -6.33
C PRO A 34 -16.05 -0.96 -5.05
N GLY A 35 -14.80 -1.43 -5.18
CA GLY A 35 -13.89 -1.69 -4.06
C GLY A 35 -12.86 -0.57 -3.90
N VAL A 36 -13.30 0.67 -3.72
CA VAL A 36 -12.40 1.84 -3.64
C VAL A 36 -11.89 2.01 -2.23
N LEU A 37 -10.59 1.83 -2.06
CA LEU A 37 -9.90 1.99 -0.78
C LEU A 37 -9.27 3.37 -0.69
N ARG A 38 -9.37 3.99 0.48
CA ARG A 38 -8.84 5.32 0.78
C ARG A 38 -8.22 5.26 2.16
N GLY A 39 -6.97 5.65 2.26
CA GLY A 39 -6.22 5.40 3.47
C GLY A 39 -4.94 6.19 3.59
N VAL A 40 -4.10 5.71 4.51
CA VAL A 40 -2.83 6.34 4.86
C VAL A 40 -1.77 5.26 5.02
N GLY A 41 -0.58 5.52 4.48
CA GLY A 41 0.61 4.70 4.72
C GLY A 41 1.24 5.01 6.08
N LEU A 42 1.58 3.96 6.83
CA LEU A 42 2.57 4.07 7.90
C LEU A 42 3.93 4.22 7.24
N SER A 43 4.72 5.23 7.66
CA SER A 43 6.08 5.39 7.13
C SER A 43 6.96 4.18 7.49
N TRP A 44 8.17 4.15 6.95
CA TRP A 44 9.14 3.07 7.07
C TRP A 44 9.27 2.56 8.51
N HIS A 45 8.98 1.28 8.73
CA HIS A 45 8.92 0.69 10.07
C HIS A 45 10.20 0.86 10.89
N ASN A 46 11.35 0.91 10.23
CA ASN A 46 12.67 1.01 10.82
C ASN A 46 13.00 2.43 11.31
N TRP A 47 12.28 3.45 10.82
CA TRP A 47 12.43 4.84 11.26
C TRP A 47 11.29 5.30 12.17
N TRP A 48 10.08 4.78 11.95
CA TRP A 48 8.87 5.18 12.67
C TRP A 48 8.13 4.01 13.34
N PRO A 49 8.83 3.13 14.09
CA PRO A 49 8.24 1.90 14.65
C PRO A 49 7.13 2.17 15.66
N GLN A 50 7.14 3.34 16.32
CA GLN A 50 6.16 3.72 17.33
C GLN A 50 4.73 3.79 16.77
N PHE A 51 4.54 4.00 15.46
CA PHE A 51 3.21 4.06 14.85
C PHE A 51 2.64 2.70 14.42
N TYR A 52 3.41 1.61 14.49
CA TYR A 52 2.97 0.26 14.12
C TYR A 52 2.20 -0.43 15.25
N ASN A 53 1.04 0.15 15.60
CA ASN A 53 0.23 -0.33 16.72
C ASN A 53 -1.28 -0.10 16.51
N ALA A 54 -2.09 -0.73 17.37
CA ALA A 54 -3.56 -0.65 17.28
C ALA A 54 -4.15 0.73 17.56
N ALA A 55 -3.52 1.56 18.39
CA ALA A 55 -4.01 2.91 18.66
C ALA A 55 -3.92 3.79 17.41
N THR A 56 -2.78 3.78 16.72
CA THR A 56 -2.59 4.46 15.42
C THR A 56 -3.64 4.00 14.40
N ILE A 57 -3.80 2.69 14.23
CA ILE A 57 -4.70 2.13 13.22
C ILE A 57 -6.17 2.45 13.53
N ASN A 58 -6.58 2.37 14.80
CA ASN A 58 -7.91 2.78 15.21
C ASN A 58 -8.13 4.29 15.06
N HIS A 59 -7.10 5.11 15.29
CA HIS A 59 -7.18 6.55 15.06
C HIS A 59 -7.41 6.85 13.58
N LEU A 60 -6.59 6.30 12.68
CA LEU A 60 -6.75 6.46 11.22
C LEU A 60 -8.14 5.99 10.76
N LYS A 61 -8.61 4.85 11.26
CA LYS A 61 -9.96 4.38 10.95
C LYS A 61 -11.04 5.35 11.42
N ASN A 62 -10.99 5.78 12.68
CA ASN A 62 -12.12 6.48 13.30
C ASN A 62 -12.13 7.97 13.01
N ASP A 63 -10.96 8.60 12.87
CA ASP A 63 -10.82 10.05 12.70
C ASP A 63 -10.56 10.45 11.24
N PHE A 64 -9.79 9.65 10.49
CA PHE A 64 -9.56 9.87 9.06
C PHE A 64 -10.56 9.13 8.18
N HIS A 65 -11.39 8.26 8.76
CA HIS A 65 -12.30 7.36 8.04
C HIS A 65 -11.56 6.40 7.07
N ALA A 66 -10.29 6.11 7.35
CA ALA A 66 -9.49 5.22 6.52
C ALA A 66 -10.09 3.81 6.50
N ASN A 67 -10.29 3.25 5.31
CA ASN A 67 -10.73 1.87 5.13
C ASN A 67 -9.60 0.92 4.72
N VAL A 68 -8.38 1.45 4.56
CA VAL A 68 -7.13 0.72 4.35
C VAL A 68 -5.98 1.46 5.05
N ILE A 69 -4.99 0.71 5.51
CA ILE A 69 -3.66 1.23 5.88
C ILE A 69 -2.59 0.50 5.09
N ARG A 70 -1.42 1.11 4.90
CA ARG A 70 -0.24 0.45 4.31
C ARG A 70 0.86 0.34 5.36
N ALA A 71 1.45 -0.85 5.50
CA ALA A 71 2.52 -1.14 6.44
C ALA A 71 3.83 -1.32 5.65
N ALA A 72 4.62 -0.24 5.58
CA ALA A 72 5.87 -0.14 4.83
C ALA A 72 7.04 -0.82 5.57
N ILE A 73 7.36 -2.07 5.19
CA ILE A 73 8.47 -2.80 5.77
C ILE A 73 9.75 -2.49 5.01
N GLY A 74 10.42 -1.40 5.42
CA GLY A 74 11.72 -0.97 4.91
C GLY A 74 12.75 -2.11 4.85
N VAL A 75 13.29 -2.37 3.66
CA VAL A 75 14.18 -3.53 3.44
C VAL A 75 15.64 -3.16 3.55
N GLU A 76 16.05 -2.11 2.82
CA GLU A 76 17.45 -1.84 2.48
C GLU A 76 18.15 -0.83 3.39
N LYS A 77 17.38 0.00 4.10
CA LYS A 77 17.90 1.08 4.95
C LYS A 77 18.23 0.57 6.34
N GLU A 78 19.00 1.36 7.12
CA GLU A 78 19.42 0.97 8.46
C GLU A 78 18.23 0.53 9.33
N ASN A 79 18.46 -0.49 10.14
CA ASN A 79 17.45 -1.12 11.00
C ASN A 79 16.26 -1.72 10.22
N GLY A 80 16.38 -1.83 8.90
CA GLY A 80 15.40 -2.45 8.02
C GLY A 80 15.38 -3.98 8.13
N TYR A 81 14.64 -4.63 7.24
CA TYR A 81 14.48 -6.08 7.23
C TYR A 81 15.82 -6.85 7.19
N PHE A 82 16.80 -6.36 6.42
CA PHE A 82 18.11 -7.03 6.35
C PHE A 82 18.93 -6.94 7.64
N ASP A 83 18.72 -5.88 8.44
CA ASP A 83 19.41 -5.70 9.71
C ASP A 83 18.69 -6.43 10.86
N ASP A 84 17.35 -6.37 10.90
CA ASP A 84 16.54 -6.99 11.96
C ASP A 84 15.20 -7.54 11.43
N LYS A 85 15.28 -8.74 10.82
CA LYS A 85 14.09 -9.50 10.36
C LYS A 85 13.05 -9.70 11.47
N GLN A 86 13.49 -9.95 12.71
CA GLN A 86 12.57 -10.26 13.81
C GLN A 86 11.72 -9.04 14.18
N ASN A 87 12.34 -7.86 14.28
CA ASN A 87 11.64 -6.63 14.53
C ASN A 87 10.72 -6.23 13.36
N ALA A 88 11.17 -6.42 12.11
CA ALA A 88 10.35 -6.20 10.93
C ALA A 88 9.04 -7.02 10.95
N TYR A 89 9.12 -8.33 11.19
CA TYR A 89 7.93 -9.17 11.32
C TYR A 89 7.06 -8.78 12.53
N LYS A 90 7.67 -8.46 13.67
CA LYS A 90 6.94 -8.06 14.88
C LYS A 90 6.07 -6.82 14.61
N LEU A 91 6.64 -5.79 14.00
CA LEU A 91 5.94 -4.53 13.70
C LEU A 91 4.89 -4.72 12.60
N LEU A 92 5.23 -5.47 11.53
CA LEU A 92 4.28 -5.85 10.51
C LEU A 92 3.06 -6.56 11.11
N TYR A 93 3.28 -7.56 11.96
CA TYR A 93 2.19 -8.34 12.54
C TYR A 93 1.34 -7.51 13.49
N ALA A 94 1.93 -6.62 14.28
CA ALA A 94 1.19 -5.68 15.09
C ALA A 94 0.25 -4.80 14.26
N ALA A 95 0.71 -4.31 13.11
CA ALA A 95 -0.11 -3.50 12.20
C ALA A 95 -1.21 -4.34 11.51
N VAL A 96 -0.86 -5.50 10.96
CA VAL A 96 -1.83 -6.37 10.27
C VAL A 96 -2.91 -6.87 11.23
N ASP A 97 -2.54 -7.39 12.41
CA ASP A 97 -3.50 -7.89 13.41
C ASP A 97 -4.44 -6.78 13.89
N ALA A 98 -3.93 -5.55 14.05
CA ALA A 98 -4.73 -4.39 14.40
C ALA A 98 -5.72 -4.01 13.29
N ALA A 99 -5.30 -4.00 12.02
CA ALA A 99 -6.19 -3.72 10.88
C ALA A 99 -7.30 -4.78 10.75
N LEU A 100 -6.95 -6.07 10.91
CA LEU A 100 -7.91 -7.18 10.94
C LEU A 100 -8.93 -7.02 12.08
N SER A 101 -8.47 -6.66 13.28
CA SER A 101 -9.33 -6.44 14.45
C SER A 101 -10.22 -5.19 14.31
N ALA A 102 -9.71 -4.17 13.63
CA ALA A 102 -10.44 -2.95 13.28
C ALA A 102 -11.46 -3.20 12.14
N GLY A 103 -11.26 -4.23 11.32
CA GLY A 103 -12.14 -4.53 10.19
C GLY A 103 -11.89 -3.63 8.99
N ILE A 104 -10.65 -3.22 8.76
CA ILE A 104 -10.21 -2.49 7.57
C ILE A 104 -9.22 -3.33 6.77
N TYR A 105 -8.88 -2.90 5.56
CA TYR A 105 -7.81 -3.53 4.77
C TYR A 105 -6.43 -3.13 5.29
N VAL A 106 -5.43 -3.95 4.97
CA VAL A 106 -4.02 -3.66 5.20
C VAL A 106 -3.20 -4.10 3.98
N ILE A 107 -2.36 -3.21 3.50
CA ILE A 107 -1.35 -3.49 2.49
C ILE A 107 -0.06 -3.87 3.23
N VAL A 108 0.42 -5.08 2.97
CA VAL A 108 1.74 -5.55 3.39
C VAL A 108 2.72 -5.20 2.28
N ASP A 109 3.57 -4.23 2.55
CA ASP A 109 4.47 -3.67 1.56
C ASP A 109 5.93 -4.09 1.82
N TRP A 110 6.52 -4.70 0.79
CA TRP A 110 7.95 -4.93 0.69
C TRP A 110 8.63 -3.65 0.20
N GLN A 111 8.89 -2.75 1.16
CA GLN A 111 9.42 -1.40 0.92
C GLN A 111 10.92 -1.45 0.56
N ALA A 112 11.19 -1.72 -0.72
CA ALA A 112 12.53 -1.76 -1.32
C ALA A 112 12.61 -0.88 -2.58
N PHE A 113 13.83 -0.59 -3.03
CA PHE A 113 14.10 0.07 -4.32
C PHE A 113 14.75 -0.85 -5.37
N GLN A 114 15.36 -1.95 -4.93
CA GLN A 114 16.01 -2.95 -5.77
C GLN A 114 15.32 -4.32 -5.67
N ILE A 115 15.55 -5.16 -6.69
CA ILE A 115 15.02 -6.52 -6.72
C ILE A 115 15.79 -7.42 -5.73
N HIS A 116 15.07 -7.97 -4.75
CA HIS A 116 15.57 -8.95 -3.77
C HIS A 116 14.72 -10.22 -3.78
N GLU A 117 14.66 -10.93 -4.92
CA GLU A 117 13.70 -12.02 -5.16
C GLU A 117 13.72 -13.13 -4.09
N SER A 118 14.91 -13.55 -3.64
CA SER A 118 15.01 -14.62 -2.63
C SER A 118 14.44 -14.17 -1.28
N ASP A 119 14.81 -12.97 -0.82
CA ASP A 119 14.38 -12.43 0.46
C ASP A 119 12.89 -12.06 0.45
N ALA A 120 12.40 -11.51 -0.65
CA ALA A 120 10.97 -11.23 -0.82
C ALA A 120 10.16 -12.54 -0.79
N LYS A 121 10.63 -13.62 -1.42
CA LYS A 121 9.97 -14.93 -1.34
C LYS A 121 9.94 -15.50 0.07
N GLU A 122 11.04 -15.37 0.82
CA GLU A 122 11.08 -15.74 2.24
C GLU A 122 10.05 -14.94 3.03
N PHE A 123 10.07 -13.62 2.88
CA PHE A 123 9.15 -12.70 3.54
C PHE A 123 7.68 -13.03 3.26
N PHE A 124 7.28 -13.07 1.99
CA PHE A 124 5.89 -13.33 1.62
C PHE A 124 5.46 -14.76 1.95
N THR A 125 6.35 -15.75 1.94
CA THR A 125 6.02 -17.11 2.40
C THR A 125 5.57 -17.11 3.86
N GLU A 126 6.33 -16.44 4.72
CA GLU A 126 6.03 -16.33 6.16
C GLU A 126 4.71 -15.58 6.38
N VAL A 127 4.57 -14.39 5.79
CA VAL A 127 3.40 -13.51 5.97
C VAL A 127 2.12 -14.17 5.44
N VAL A 128 2.15 -14.72 4.21
CA VAL A 128 0.96 -15.32 3.59
C VAL A 128 0.56 -16.58 4.34
N THR A 129 1.52 -17.37 4.87
CA THR A 129 1.20 -18.53 5.71
C THR A 129 0.42 -18.11 6.95
N LYS A 130 0.82 -17.01 7.61
CA LYS A 130 0.15 -16.50 8.81
C LYS A 130 -1.25 -15.94 8.51
N TYR A 131 -1.43 -15.25 7.39
CA TYR A 131 -2.68 -14.52 7.07
C TYR A 131 -3.53 -15.16 5.96
N LYS A 132 -3.24 -16.39 5.58
CA LYS A 132 -3.97 -17.14 4.55
C LYS A 132 -5.48 -17.03 4.74
N GLY A 133 -6.19 -16.67 3.66
CA GLY A 133 -7.64 -16.61 3.64
C GLY A 133 -8.24 -15.35 4.28
N LYS A 134 -7.43 -14.44 4.86
CA LYS A 134 -7.92 -13.16 5.39
C LYS A 134 -8.17 -12.20 4.24
N SER A 135 -9.42 -11.76 4.09
CA SER A 135 -9.83 -10.86 2.99
C SER A 135 -9.35 -9.41 3.16
N ASN A 136 -8.85 -9.07 4.35
CA ASN A 136 -8.31 -7.76 4.67
C ASN A 136 -6.91 -7.53 4.08
N VAL A 137 -6.14 -8.61 3.84
CA VAL A 137 -4.71 -8.51 3.53
C VAL A 137 -4.48 -8.42 2.02
N ILE A 138 -3.72 -7.41 1.64
CA ILE A 138 -3.26 -7.12 0.28
C ILE A 138 -1.73 -7.17 0.30
N TYR A 139 -1.11 -7.75 -0.73
CA TYR A 139 0.35 -7.91 -0.79
C TYR A 139 0.93 -7.02 -1.87
N GLU A 140 1.70 -6.01 -1.50
CA GLU A 140 2.48 -5.16 -2.40
C GLU A 140 3.90 -5.69 -2.47
N ILE A 141 4.22 -6.37 -3.57
CA ILE A 141 5.35 -7.30 -3.63
C ILE A 141 6.71 -6.61 -3.76
N PHE A 142 6.69 -5.32 -4.06
CA PHE A 142 7.86 -4.47 -4.20
C PHE A 142 7.37 -3.02 -4.38
N ASN A 143 7.81 -2.12 -3.50
CA ASN A 143 7.40 -0.71 -3.46
C ASN A 143 7.75 0.08 -4.73
N GLU A 144 9.03 0.37 -5.00
CA GLU A 144 9.39 1.33 -6.05
C GLU A 144 10.64 0.89 -6.80
N PRO A 145 10.49 0.21 -7.94
CA PRO A 145 11.62 -0.12 -8.80
C PRO A 145 12.29 1.16 -9.31
N GLU A 146 13.50 1.45 -8.83
CA GLU A 146 14.25 2.64 -9.22
C GLU A 146 14.96 2.47 -10.57
N SER A 147 15.56 1.30 -10.80
CA SER A 147 16.45 1.05 -11.94
C SER A 147 15.98 -0.07 -12.88
N ALA A 148 15.16 -0.99 -12.37
CA ALA A 148 14.71 -2.16 -13.12
C ALA A 148 13.71 -1.80 -14.23
N GLY A 149 13.89 -2.37 -15.42
CA GLY A 149 12.93 -2.22 -16.52
C GLY A 149 11.68 -3.11 -16.34
N TRP A 150 10.61 -2.82 -17.09
CA TRP A 150 9.35 -3.58 -16.99
C TRP A 150 9.55 -5.10 -17.17
N SER A 151 10.42 -5.54 -18.08
CA SER A 151 10.68 -6.98 -18.30
C SER A 151 11.22 -7.68 -17.04
N GLU A 152 12.14 -7.04 -16.32
CA GLU A 152 12.72 -7.57 -15.08
C GLU A 152 11.70 -7.56 -13.95
N ILE A 153 10.96 -6.45 -13.80
CA ILE A 153 9.87 -6.30 -12.83
C ILE A 153 8.80 -7.37 -13.05
N LYS A 154 8.39 -7.58 -14.31
CA LYS A 154 7.39 -8.58 -14.69
C LYS A 154 7.84 -9.99 -14.31
N LYS A 155 9.09 -10.35 -14.63
CA LYS A 155 9.67 -11.66 -14.27
C LYS A 155 9.71 -11.86 -12.75
N TYR A 156 10.19 -10.87 -12.00
CA TYR A 156 10.18 -10.87 -10.54
C TYR A 156 8.75 -11.06 -10.00
N SER A 157 7.81 -10.27 -10.51
CA SER A 157 6.43 -10.24 -10.05
C SER A 157 5.72 -11.57 -10.27
N ILE A 158 5.88 -12.19 -11.45
CA ILE A 158 5.35 -13.52 -11.74
C ILE A 158 5.87 -14.55 -10.73
N SER A 159 7.16 -14.49 -10.43
CA SER A 159 7.83 -15.39 -9.48
C SER A 159 7.26 -15.25 -8.06
N LEU A 160 7.03 -14.02 -7.61
CA LEU A 160 6.43 -13.73 -6.29
C LEU A 160 4.94 -14.09 -6.24
N ILE A 161 4.19 -13.80 -7.31
CA ILE A 161 2.78 -14.20 -7.44
C ILE A 161 2.67 -15.73 -7.32
N GLN A 162 3.54 -16.50 -7.98
CA GLN A 162 3.57 -17.96 -7.86
C GLN A 162 3.77 -18.41 -6.41
N THR A 163 4.76 -17.84 -5.71
CA THR A 163 5.05 -18.14 -4.30
C THR A 163 3.84 -17.83 -3.40
N ILE A 164 3.25 -16.65 -3.53
CA ILE A 164 2.09 -16.23 -2.73
C ILE A 164 0.89 -17.13 -3.02
N ARG A 165 0.59 -17.40 -4.29
CA ARG A 165 -0.61 -18.17 -4.72
C ARG A 165 -0.51 -19.65 -4.42
N ALA A 166 0.69 -20.21 -4.28
CA ALA A 166 0.89 -21.58 -3.81
C ALA A 166 0.33 -21.77 -2.37
N ILE A 167 0.29 -20.69 -1.58
CA ILE A 167 -0.20 -20.69 -0.20
C ILE A 167 -1.64 -20.18 -0.14
N ASP A 168 -1.91 -19.01 -0.72
CA ASP A 168 -3.26 -18.41 -0.81
C ASP A 168 -3.62 -18.11 -2.27
N SER A 169 -4.30 -19.07 -2.90
CA SER A 169 -4.77 -18.94 -4.29
C SER A 169 -5.72 -17.76 -4.51
N GLY A 170 -6.30 -17.19 -3.44
CA GLY A 170 -7.26 -16.09 -3.47
C GLY A 170 -6.71 -14.74 -2.98
N ALA A 171 -5.40 -14.61 -2.72
CA ALA A 171 -4.73 -13.36 -2.37
C ALA A 171 -5.11 -12.18 -3.29
N PHE A 172 -4.88 -10.94 -2.86
CA PHE A 172 -4.90 -9.76 -3.74
C PHE A 172 -3.48 -9.21 -3.77
N ILE A 173 -2.93 -9.03 -4.97
CA ILE A 173 -1.50 -8.71 -5.13
C ILE A 173 -1.37 -7.42 -5.93
N LEU A 174 -0.54 -6.51 -5.44
CA LEU A 174 -0.16 -5.26 -6.07
C LEU A 174 1.23 -5.43 -6.70
N VAL A 175 1.34 -5.07 -7.98
CA VAL A 175 2.52 -5.27 -8.83
C VAL A 175 3.10 -3.89 -9.17
N PRO A 176 4.40 -3.65 -8.93
CA PRO A 176 4.99 -2.36 -9.25
C PRO A 176 5.13 -2.11 -10.74
N THR A 177 5.38 -0.85 -11.06
CA THR A 177 5.74 -0.40 -12.41
C THR A 177 7.08 0.33 -12.39
N PRO A 178 7.76 0.48 -13.54
CA PRO A 178 9.11 1.05 -13.55
C PRO A 178 9.15 2.51 -13.08
N ASN A 179 10.35 2.93 -12.63
CA ASN A 179 10.67 4.32 -12.29
C ASN A 179 9.81 4.84 -11.14
N TRP A 180 9.94 4.21 -9.97
CA TRP A 180 9.15 4.51 -8.76
C TRP A 180 7.65 4.48 -9.04
N ASP A 181 7.18 3.41 -9.70
CA ASP A 181 5.77 3.23 -10.05
C ASP A 181 5.15 4.33 -10.93
N GLN A 182 5.94 4.96 -11.81
CA GLN A 182 5.43 6.04 -12.66
C GLN A 182 5.05 5.57 -14.07
N TYR A 183 5.72 4.54 -14.59
CA TYR A 183 5.57 4.11 -15.99
C TYR A 183 4.54 2.99 -16.17
N VAL A 184 3.31 3.26 -15.73
CA VAL A 184 2.16 2.35 -15.83
C VAL A 184 1.83 1.96 -17.27
N GLU A 185 2.13 2.81 -18.24
CA GLU A 185 1.92 2.52 -19.66
C GLU A 185 2.77 1.36 -20.17
N GLN A 186 3.96 1.13 -19.58
CA GLN A 186 4.82 0.01 -19.96
C GLN A 186 4.21 -1.32 -19.50
N ALA A 187 3.71 -1.37 -18.27
CA ALA A 187 2.98 -2.52 -17.76
C ALA A 187 1.67 -2.76 -18.53
N ALA A 188 0.96 -1.70 -18.89
CA ALA A 188 -0.27 -1.76 -19.67
C ALA A 188 -0.06 -2.29 -21.10
N ALA A 189 1.11 -2.06 -21.68
CA ALA A 189 1.48 -2.52 -23.03
C ALA A 189 1.86 -4.01 -23.06
N ASP A 190 2.44 -4.54 -21.98
CA ASP A 190 2.78 -5.96 -21.83
C ASP A 190 2.36 -6.52 -20.46
N PRO A 191 1.04 -6.61 -20.17
CA PRO A 191 0.56 -7.00 -18.85
C PRO A 191 0.86 -8.47 -18.52
N ILE A 192 0.86 -8.79 -17.22
CA ILE A 192 0.81 -10.16 -16.72
C ILE A 192 -0.62 -10.70 -16.94
N ASN A 193 -0.77 -11.72 -17.79
CA ASN A 193 -2.08 -12.24 -18.21
C ASN A 193 -2.39 -13.63 -17.65
N GLU A 194 -1.37 -14.33 -17.17
CA GLU A 194 -1.46 -15.67 -16.60
C GLU A 194 -2.01 -15.70 -15.16
N TYR A 195 -2.11 -14.53 -14.51
CA TYR A 195 -2.67 -14.38 -13.16
C TYR A 195 -3.83 -13.39 -13.14
N SER A 196 -4.84 -13.73 -12.36
CA SER A 196 -5.95 -12.83 -12.03
C SER A 196 -5.76 -12.22 -10.65
N ASN A 197 -6.62 -11.27 -10.31
CA ASN A 197 -6.65 -10.61 -9.01
C ASN A 197 -5.33 -9.93 -8.64
N ILE A 198 -4.74 -9.26 -9.64
CA ILE A 198 -3.60 -8.37 -9.52
C ILE A 198 -3.99 -6.97 -10.00
N ALA A 199 -3.48 -5.95 -9.35
CA ALA A 199 -3.53 -4.56 -9.82
C ALA A 199 -2.11 -3.98 -9.83
N TYR A 200 -1.91 -2.90 -10.57
CA TYR A 200 -0.60 -2.29 -10.76
C TYR A 200 -0.52 -0.99 -9.97
N THR A 201 0.59 -0.77 -9.28
CA THR A 201 0.76 0.40 -8.43
C THR A 201 1.18 1.62 -9.23
N ILE A 202 0.78 2.79 -8.73
CA ILE A 202 1.18 4.09 -9.27
C ILE A 202 1.46 5.06 -8.12
N HIS A 203 2.67 5.65 -8.09
CA HIS A 203 3.05 6.61 -7.06
C HIS A 203 3.19 8.02 -7.61
N ILE A 204 2.59 8.99 -6.91
CA ILE A 204 2.54 10.38 -7.38
C ILE A 204 2.88 11.37 -6.26
N TYR A 205 3.86 12.23 -6.52
CA TYR A 205 4.10 13.43 -5.72
C TYR A 205 3.76 14.65 -6.57
N ALA A 206 2.66 15.31 -6.24
CA ALA A 206 1.99 16.26 -7.12
C ALA A 206 2.85 17.49 -7.45
N ALA A 207 3.73 17.96 -6.56
CA ALA A 207 4.57 19.11 -6.89
C ALA A 207 5.69 18.74 -7.88
N THR A 208 6.12 17.48 -7.94
CA THR A 208 7.18 17.02 -8.85
C THR A 208 6.64 16.45 -10.15
N HIS A 209 5.67 15.53 -10.08
CA HIS A 209 5.29 14.75 -11.26
C HIS A 209 4.42 15.57 -12.23
N PRO A 210 4.67 15.47 -13.55
CA PRO A 210 3.91 16.21 -14.55
C PRO A 210 2.50 15.61 -14.75
N LEU A 211 1.55 16.45 -15.17
CA LEU A 211 0.18 15.99 -15.48
C LEU A 211 0.14 14.99 -16.65
N SER A 212 1.18 14.88 -17.48
CA SER A 212 1.26 13.84 -18.52
C SER A 212 1.20 12.42 -17.94
N TYR A 213 1.53 12.22 -16.66
CA TYR A 213 1.36 10.92 -16.01
C TYR A 213 -0.13 10.57 -15.80
N LEU A 214 -1.04 11.56 -15.70
CA LEU A 214 -2.49 11.28 -15.74
C LEU A 214 -2.91 10.71 -17.09
N ASP A 215 -2.35 11.22 -18.19
CA ASP A 215 -2.68 10.74 -19.53
C ASP A 215 -2.16 9.31 -19.74
N ASN A 216 -0.97 8.99 -19.21
CA ASN A 216 -0.44 7.64 -19.15
C ASN A 216 -1.35 6.72 -18.32
N ALA A 217 -1.79 7.16 -17.13
CA ALA A 217 -2.70 6.39 -16.29
C ALA A 217 -4.08 6.17 -16.95
N ARG A 218 -4.64 7.18 -17.62
CA ARG A 218 -5.88 7.05 -18.42
C ARG A 218 -5.72 6.03 -19.55
N THR A 219 -4.55 5.99 -20.17
CA THR A 219 -4.24 5.01 -21.23
C THR A 219 -4.09 3.61 -20.65
N ALA A 220 -3.36 3.46 -19.54
CA ALA A 220 -3.15 2.19 -18.85
C ALA A 220 -4.46 1.57 -18.34
N LEU A 221 -5.39 2.39 -17.84
CA LEU A 221 -6.73 1.92 -17.44
C LEU A 221 -7.50 1.23 -18.56
N LYS A 222 -7.13 1.37 -19.84
CA LYS A 222 -7.81 0.63 -20.91
C LYS A 222 -7.49 -0.88 -20.88
N THR A 223 -6.42 -1.29 -20.20
CA THR A 223 -5.95 -2.69 -20.20
C THR A 223 -5.75 -3.26 -18.79
N ILE A 224 -5.31 -2.45 -17.82
CA ILE A 224 -4.97 -2.91 -16.47
C ILE A 224 -5.72 -2.15 -15.38
N ALA A 225 -5.88 -2.77 -14.20
CA ALA A 225 -6.36 -2.11 -13.00
C ALA A 225 -5.20 -1.39 -12.30
N LEU A 226 -5.43 -0.14 -11.89
CA LEU A 226 -4.45 0.67 -11.15
C LEU A 226 -4.82 0.81 -9.68
N PHE A 227 -3.81 0.99 -8.84
CA PHE A 227 -3.93 1.26 -7.40
C PHE A 227 -2.87 2.30 -6.98
N GLY A 228 -3.28 3.44 -6.43
CA GLY A 228 -2.37 4.47 -5.93
C GLY A 228 -1.87 4.17 -4.52
N THR A 229 -0.94 3.24 -4.34
CA THR A 229 -0.43 2.83 -3.02
C THR A 229 0.28 3.94 -2.25
N GLU A 230 0.71 4.98 -2.96
CA GLU A 230 1.36 6.16 -2.39
C GLU A 230 0.99 7.42 -3.19
N ILE A 231 0.53 8.46 -2.50
CA ILE A 231 0.35 9.80 -3.09
C ILE A 231 0.71 10.90 -2.09
N GLY A 232 1.49 11.88 -2.56
CA GLY A 232 1.87 13.10 -1.85
C GLY A 232 1.45 14.35 -2.64
N ALA A 233 1.14 15.45 -1.95
CA ALA A 233 0.88 16.74 -2.60
C ALA A 233 2.13 17.61 -2.80
N MET A 234 3.23 17.23 -2.15
CA MET A 234 4.52 17.90 -2.15
C MET A 234 5.47 17.32 -3.21
N GLU A 235 6.76 17.62 -3.11
CA GLU A 235 7.78 17.12 -4.04
C GLU A 235 8.14 15.66 -3.70
N ALA A 236 8.68 14.93 -4.69
CA ALA A 236 9.04 13.51 -4.58
C ALA A 236 10.18 13.23 -3.58
N SER A 237 10.81 14.27 -3.03
CA SER A 237 11.74 14.15 -1.91
C SER A 237 11.04 13.85 -0.57
N GLY A 238 9.71 13.97 -0.50
CA GLY A 238 8.94 13.98 0.75
C GLY A 238 8.82 15.38 1.37
N ASP A 239 9.44 16.40 0.77
CA ASP A 239 9.44 17.76 1.29
C ASP A 239 9.06 18.81 0.21
N GLY A 240 9.20 20.09 0.53
CA GLY A 240 8.97 21.18 -0.42
C GLY A 240 7.52 21.66 -0.47
N ALA A 241 7.19 22.42 -1.51
CA ALA A 241 5.88 23.08 -1.55
C ALA A 241 4.74 22.09 -1.88
N ILE A 242 3.60 22.26 -1.22
CA ILE A 242 2.36 21.54 -1.55
C ILE A 242 1.74 22.16 -2.82
N ASP A 243 1.56 21.36 -3.86
CA ASP A 243 0.75 21.67 -5.04
C ASP A 243 -0.66 21.08 -4.88
N GLN A 244 -1.50 21.78 -4.12
CA GLN A 244 -2.87 21.35 -3.83
C GLN A 244 -3.74 21.26 -5.09
N SER A 245 -3.48 22.10 -6.09
CA SER A 245 -4.26 22.11 -7.34
C SER A 245 -3.98 20.85 -8.17
N LYS A 246 -2.71 20.49 -8.33
CA LYS A 246 -2.34 19.25 -9.05
C LYS A 246 -2.73 18.01 -8.25
N TYR A 247 -2.59 18.05 -6.93
CA TYR A 247 -3.08 16.98 -6.05
C TYR A 247 -4.58 16.74 -6.23
N GLN A 248 -5.42 17.79 -6.24
CA GLN A 248 -6.86 17.64 -6.43
C GLN A 248 -7.20 17.02 -7.80
N GLN A 249 -6.46 17.36 -8.86
CA GLN A 249 -6.66 16.74 -10.18
C GLN A 249 -6.39 15.23 -10.17
N TRP A 250 -5.40 14.77 -9.39
CA TRP A 250 -5.13 13.35 -9.19
C TRP A 250 -6.23 12.66 -8.38
N ILE A 251 -6.68 13.28 -7.29
CA ILE A 251 -7.79 12.74 -6.48
C ILE A 251 -9.07 12.64 -7.31
N ASP A 252 -9.43 13.68 -8.05
CA ASP A 252 -10.60 13.67 -8.93
C ASP A 252 -10.50 12.55 -9.98
N PHE A 253 -9.31 12.36 -10.57
CA PHE A 253 -9.07 11.27 -11.50
C PHE A 253 -9.25 9.89 -10.83
N TYR A 254 -8.69 9.69 -9.63
CA TYR A 254 -8.82 8.44 -8.90
C TYR A 254 -10.27 8.15 -8.52
N GLU A 255 -11.00 9.13 -7.99
CA GLU A 255 -12.40 8.99 -7.62
C GLU A 255 -13.30 8.70 -8.84
N GLN A 256 -13.14 9.45 -9.94
CA GLN A 256 -13.90 9.25 -11.18
C GLN A 256 -13.69 7.84 -11.77
N ASN A 257 -12.51 7.26 -11.57
CA ASN A 257 -12.15 5.97 -12.14
C ASN A 257 -12.23 4.81 -11.14
N GLY A 258 -12.56 5.07 -9.87
CA GLY A 258 -12.56 4.05 -8.82
C GLY A 258 -11.18 3.45 -8.55
N ILE A 259 -10.13 4.27 -8.65
CA ILE A 259 -8.76 3.90 -8.25
C ILE A 259 -8.63 4.15 -6.76
N SER A 260 -8.14 3.15 -6.04
CA SER A 260 -7.84 3.28 -4.60
C SER A 260 -6.60 4.14 -4.39
N TYR A 261 -6.50 4.88 -3.28
CA TYR A 261 -5.31 5.69 -2.98
C TYR A 261 -4.96 5.78 -1.50
N LEU A 262 -3.69 5.97 -1.18
CA LEU A 262 -3.22 6.21 0.19
C LEU A 262 -2.28 7.42 0.27
N CYS A 263 -2.60 8.31 1.19
CA CYS A 263 -1.69 9.40 1.57
C CYS A 263 -0.41 8.87 2.21
N TRP A 264 0.74 9.44 1.82
CA TRP A 264 2.03 9.20 2.46
C TRP A 264 2.47 10.43 3.29
N ALA A 265 2.75 10.35 4.60
CA ALA A 265 2.63 9.19 5.49
C ALA A 265 2.47 9.56 6.99
N VAL A 266 2.10 8.56 7.80
CA VAL A 266 2.19 8.63 9.27
C VAL A 266 3.66 8.58 9.68
N GLN A 267 4.21 9.76 9.90
CA GLN A 267 5.50 10.05 10.51
C GLN A 267 5.46 11.46 11.10
N SER A 268 6.49 11.80 11.89
CA SER A 268 6.60 13.07 12.61
C SER A 268 7.95 13.76 12.39
N LYS A 269 8.57 13.53 11.22
CA LYS A 269 9.76 14.27 10.80
C LYS A 269 9.39 15.74 10.55
N GLU A 270 10.35 16.65 10.71
CA GLU A 270 10.19 18.01 10.20
C GLU A 270 10.37 18.04 8.68
N GLU A 271 9.37 17.51 7.96
CA GLU A 271 9.29 17.53 6.50
C GLU A 271 7.82 17.52 6.06
N THR A 272 7.56 17.91 4.81
CA THR A 272 6.19 18.23 4.35
C THR A 272 5.24 17.02 4.27
N ASP A 273 5.73 15.82 3.93
CA ASP A 273 4.93 14.59 3.83
C ASP A 273 4.57 13.96 5.18
N SER A 274 5.08 14.49 6.29
CA SER A 274 4.72 14.04 7.63
C SER A 274 3.30 14.47 7.96
N ILE A 275 2.43 13.52 8.32
CA ILE A 275 1.06 13.83 8.77
C ILE A 275 1.07 14.50 10.16
N LEU A 276 1.97 14.07 11.03
CA LEU A 276 2.12 14.59 12.38
C LEU A 276 3.27 15.59 12.44
N LYS A 277 3.15 16.59 13.30
CA LYS A 277 4.32 17.37 13.73
C LYS A 277 5.21 16.54 14.66
N PRO A 278 6.45 16.99 14.95
CA PRO A 278 7.34 16.32 15.90
C PRO A 278 6.78 16.10 17.32
N SER A 279 5.68 16.78 17.66
CA SER A 279 4.92 16.54 18.90
C SER A 279 4.27 15.16 18.96
N GLU A 280 4.06 14.50 17.81
CA GLU A 280 3.33 13.22 17.67
C GLU A 280 1.89 13.24 18.20
N ASP A 281 1.35 14.42 18.50
CA ASP A 281 -0.03 14.59 18.92
C ASP A 281 -0.94 14.55 17.69
N TRP A 282 -1.90 13.63 17.69
CA TRP A 282 -2.91 13.51 16.63
C TRP A 282 -3.81 14.74 16.50
N ASN A 283 -3.84 15.61 17.49
CA ASN A 283 -4.52 16.92 17.40
C ASN A 283 -3.66 18.00 16.72
N ASP A 284 -2.37 17.73 16.53
CA ASP A 284 -1.37 18.66 15.97
C ASP A 284 -0.88 18.20 14.60
N LEU A 285 -1.82 18.05 13.67
CA LEU A 285 -1.55 17.67 12.29
C LEU A 285 -0.79 18.78 11.53
N THR A 286 0.10 18.38 10.63
CA THR A 286 0.71 19.27 9.64
C THR A 286 -0.32 19.77 8.61
N ALA A 287 0.09 20.67 7.71
CA ALA A 287 -0.77 21.10 6.60
C ALA A 287 -1.16 19.90 5.71
N TRP A 288 -0.20 19.01 5.44
CA TRP A 288 -0.44 17.78 4.69
C TRP A 288 -1.35 16.81 5.44
N GLY A 289 -1.12 16.60 6.74
CA GLY A 289 -1.99 15.74 7.56
C GLY A 289 -3.45 16.18 7.54
N LYS A 290 -3.70 17.49 7.61
CA LYS A 290 -5.05 18.07 7.48
C LYS A 290 -5.64 17.83 6.08
N LEU A 291 -4.85 18.03 5.03
CA LEU A 291 -5.28 17.79 3.65
C LEU A 291 -5.64 16.32 3.40
N CYS A 292 -4.82 15.38 3.90
CA CYS A 292 -5.12 13.95 3.83
C CYS A 292 -6.40 13.57 4.56
N LYS A 293 -6.57 14.05 5.79
CA LYS A 293 -7.80 13.82 6.55
C LYS A 293 -9.03 14.34 5.80
N SER A 294 -8.99 15.58 5.31
CA SER A 294 -10.13 16.15 4.58
C SER A 294 -10.41 15.42 3.27
N THR A 295 -9.36 14.97 2.56
CA THR A 295 -9.50 14.25 1.30
C THR A 295 -10.19 12.90 1.52
N ILE A 296 -9.71 12.11 2.49
CA ILE A 296 -10.29 10.79 2.75
C ILE A 296 -11.72 10.92 3.29
N THR A 297 -11.96 11.82 4.25
CA THR A 297 -13.29 12.00 4.86
C THR A 297 -14.35 12.55 3.91
N ALA A 298 -13.96 13.27 2.85
CA ALA A 298 -14.90 13.75 1.83
C ALA A 298 -15.51 12.63 0.97
N HIS A 299 -14.91 11.43 0.96
CA HIS A 299 -15.29 10.32 0.09
C HIS A 299 -15.65 9.02 0.85
N GLN A 300 -15.93 9.11 2.16
CA GLN A 300 -16.30 7.97 3.03
C GLN A 300 -17.68 8.12 3.64
#